data_AF-A0A9X4PFR4-F1
#
_entry.id   AF-A0A9X4PFR4-F1
#
_cell.length_a   1.000
_cell.length_b   1.000
_cell.length_c   1.000
_cell.angle_alpha   90.00
_cell.angle_beta   90.00
_cell.angle_gamma   90.00
#
_symmetry.space_group_name_H-M   'P 1'
#
loop_
_entity.id
_entity.type
_entity.pdbx_description
1 polymer ?
#
loop_
_entity_poly.entity_id
_entity_poly.type
_entity_poly.pdbx_seq_one_letter_code
_entity_poly.pdbx_strand_id
1 'polypeptide(L)'
;MSGDQLDIHHVVQAHPGNQVIPNYNRNTAPAIAIPVEEHKLIPTVKGKYSGSPRELLAKDIKDLRKYTKAPNSKIKELINLNKRMYPHSFKK
;
A
#
# COMPACT_ATOMS: atom_id res chain seq x y z
N MET A 1 12.97 -5.27 16.53
CA MET A 1 13.34 -5.22 15.09
C MET A 1 13.64 -6.64 14.67
N SER A 2 12.99 -7.13 13.61
CA SER A 2 13.35 -8.41 13.01
C SER A 2 14.78 -8.31 12.47
N GLY A 3 15.59 -9.36 12.66
CA GLY A 3 17.00 -9.36 12.25
C GLY A 3 17.23 -9.43 10.74
N ASP A 4 16.17 -9.39 9.93
CA ASP A 4 16.19 -9.57 8.48
C ASP A 4 16.28 -8.24 7.68
N GLN A 5 16.27 -7.09 8.37
CA GLN A 5 16.33 -5.75 7.75
C GLN A 5 15.18 -5.45 6.78
N LEU A 6 14.05 -6.13 6.95
CA LEU A 6 12.83 -5.90 6.19
C LEU A 6 11.79 -5.16 7.04
N ASP A 7 10.95 -4.39 6.38
CA ASP A 7 9.77 -3.77 6.96
C ASP A 7 8.54 -4.01 6.07
N ILE A 8 7.36 -4.00 6.69
CA ILE A 8 6.09 -4.31 6.03
C ILE A 8 5.40 -3.02 5.60
N HIS A 9 5.39 -2.77 4.29
CA HIS A 9 4.68 -1.63 3.70
C HIS A 9 3.27 -2.03 3.26
N HIS A 10 2.25 -1.43 3.88
CA HIS A 10 0.85 -1.65 3.49
C HIS A 10 0.52 -0.89 2.21
N VAL A 11 -0.18 -1.56 1.30
CA VAL A 11 -0.73 -0.93 0.09
C VAL A 11 -2.19 -1.35 -0.01
N VAL A 12 -3.15 -0.43 0.09
CA VAL A 12 -2.98 1.01 0.38
C VAL A 12 -2.42 1.30 1.79
N GLN A 13 -1.78 2.47 1.98
CA GLN A 13 -1.33 2.95 3.29
C GLN A 13 -2.48 2.91 4.31
N ALA A 14 -2.21 2.35 5.49
CA ALA A 14 -3.25 1.99 6.44
C ALA A 14 -4.06 3.19 6.98
N HIS A 15 -3.40 4.32 7.28
CA HIS A 15 -4.10 5.48 7.84
C HIS A 15 -5.15 6.07 6.87
N PRO A 16 -4.81 6.46 5.63
CA PRO A 16 -5.82 6.90 4.67
C PRO A 16 -6.75 5.75 4.23
N GLY A 17 -6.25 4.50 4.13
CA GLY A 17 -7.07 3.33 3.79
C GLY A 17 -8.25 3.12 4.73
N ASN A 18 -8.03 3.23 6.05
CA ASN A 18 -9.08 3.17 7.06
C ASN A 18 -10.17 4.26 6.90
N GLN A 19 -9.86 5.38 6.25
CA GLN A 19 -10.82 6.48 6.07
C GLN A 19 -11.73 6.27 4.86
N VAL A 20 -11.22 5.64 3.79
CA VAL A 20 -11.90 5.63 2.48
C VAL A 20 -12.26 4.23 1.97
N ILE A 21 -11.73 3.16 2.55
CA ILE A 21 -12.07 1.79 2.18
C ILE A 21 -13.04 1.19 3.21
N PRO A 22 -14.29 0.85 2.82
CA PRO A 22 -15.21 0.17 3.71
C PRO A 22 -14.64 -1.15 4.24
N ASN A 23 -14.79 -1.38 5.54
CA ASN A 23 -14.30 -2.57 6.25
C ASN A 23 -12.78 -2.82 6.10
N TYR A 24 -11.97 -1.77 5.89
CA TYR A 24 -10.52 -1.91 5.87
C TYR A 24 -10.01 -2.45 7.21
N ASN A 25 -9.24 -3.53 7.15
CA ASN A 25 -8.60 -4.10 8.32
C ASN A 25 -7.09 -4.11 8.12
N ARG A 26 -6.37 -3.22 8.83
CA ARG A 26 -4.92 -3.10 8.73
C ARG A 26 -4.17 -4.41 9.05
N ASN A 27 -4.75 -5.31 9.85
CA ASN A 27 -4.06 -6.54 10.26
C ASN A 27 -4.08 -7.61 9.17
N THR A 28 -4.97 -7.48 8.18
CA THR A 28 -5.12 -8.43 7.07
C THR A 28 -4.96 -7.75 5.71
N ALA A 29 -4.84 -6.43 5.66
CA ALA A 29 -4.73 -5.68 4.42
C ALA A 29 -3.46 -6.07 3.64
N PRO A 30 -3.50 -6.01 2.30
CA PRO A 30 -2.35 -6.35 1.47
C PRO A 30 -1.13 -5.47 1.81
N ALA A 31 0.04 -6.12 1.86
CA ALA A 31 1.30 -5.47 2.14
C ALA A 31 2.44 -6.15 1.38
N ILE A 32 3.59 -5.49 1.34
CA ILE A 32 4.83 -6.01 0.76
C ILE A 32 5.98 -5.82 1.76
N ALA A 33 6.79 -6.85 1.93
CA ALA A 33 8.05 -6.75 2.67
C ALA A 33 9.12 -6.12 1.77
N ILE A 34 9.74 -5.04 2.23
CA ILE A 34 10.79 -4.30 1.51
C ILE A 34 11.93 -3.95 2.48
N PRO A 35 13.15 -3.68 2.00
CA PRO A 35 14.25 -3.26 2.87
C PRO A 35 13.87 -2.02 3.68
N VAL A 36 14.29 -1.98 4.95
CA VAL A 36 14.02 -0.86 5.88
C VAL A 36 14.45 0.48 5.27
N GLU A 37 15.59 0.52 4.59
CA GLU A 37 16.10 1.74 3.96
C GLU A 37 15.24 2.20 2.77
N GLU A 38 14.63 1.28 2.02
CA GLU A 38 13.68 1.61 0.96
C GLU A 38 12.33 2.05 1.56
N HIS A 39 11.87 1.40 2.63
CA HIS A 39 10.62 1.74 3.31
C HIS A 39 10.61 3.18 3.83
N LYS A 40 11.73 3.65 4.41
CA LYS A 40 11.90 5.02 4.91
C LYS A 40 11.74 6.10 3.83
N LEU A 41 11.96 5.77 2.56
CA LEU A 41 11.86 6.72 1.45
C LEU A 41 10.42 6.92 0.96
N ILE A 42 9.48 6.04 1.33
CA ILE A 42 8.10 6.10 0.84
C ILE A 42 7.34 7.25 1.54
N PRO A 43 6.78 8.21 0.78
CA PRO A 43 6.01 9.32 1.37
C PRO A 43 4.75 8.84 2.10
N THR A 44 4.61 9.23 3.37
CA THR A 44 3.44 8.92 4.20
C THR A 44 2.33 9.95 4.04
N VAL A 45 1.10 9.51 3.80
CA VAL A 45 -0.10 10.37 3.86
C VAL A 45 -0.53 10.52 5.32
N LYS A 46 -0.55 11.76 5.82
CA LYS A 46 -0.93 12.11 7.18
C LYS A 46 -2.24 12.90 7.20
N GLY A 47 -3.02 12.76 8.28
CA GLY A 47 -4.25 13.52 8.48
C GLY A 47 -5.44 13.03 7.64
N LYS A 48 -6.45 13.89 7.50
CA LYS A 48 -7.66 13.59 6.74
C LYS A 48 -7.31 13.38 5.26
N TYR A 49 -7.72 12.25 4.71
CA TYR A 49 -7.57 11.93 3.30
C TYR A 49 -8.90 12.18 2.57
N SER A 50 -8.86 13.00 1.53
CA SER A 50 -10.05 13.40 0.74
C SER A 50 -10.07 12.82 -0.67
N GLY A 51 -9.07 12.01 -1.05
CA GLY A 51 -9.06 11.30 -2.32
C GLY A 51 -9.85 10.00 -2.27
N SER A 52 -10.08 9.40 -3.42
CA SER A 52 -10.69 8.08 -3.57
C SER A 52 -9.72 6.95 -3.21
N PRO A 53 -10.21 5.75 -2.84
CA PRO A 53 -9.35 4.58 -2.65
C PRO A 53 -8.53 4.23 -3.89
N ARG A 54 -9.08 4.49 -5.08
CA ARG A 54 -8.39 4.25 -6.36
C ARG A 54 -7.20 5.18 -6.54
N GLU A 55 -7.33 6.46 -6.20
CA GLU A 55 -6.23 7.43 -6.23
C GLU A 55 -5.16 7.07 -5.21
N LEU A 56 -5.57 6.63 -4.01
CA LEU A 56 -4.65 6.17 -2.98
C LEU A 56 -3.83 4.95 -3.45
N LEU A 57 -4.50 3.94 -4.02
CA LEU A 57 -3.81 2.77 -4.59
C LEU A 57 -2.87 3.17 -5.73
N ALA A 58 -3.30 4.08 -6.63
CA ALA A 58 -2.45 4.54 -7.72
C ALA A 58 -1.21 5.29 -7.22
N LYS A 59 -1.36 6.14 -6.19
CA LYS A 59 -0.26 6.85 -5.54
C LYS A 59 0.73 5.86 -4.92
N ASP A 60 0.26 4.92 -4.09
CA ASP A 60 1.15 4.00 -3.38
C ASP A 60 1.90 3.07 -4.34
N ILE A 61 1.28 2.66 -5.45
CA ILE A 61 1.95 1.90 -6.51
C ILE A 61 3.01 2.75 -7.23
N LYS A 62 2.75 4.03 -7.47
CA LYS A 62 3.73 4.96 -8.04
C LYS A 62 4.92 5.14 -7.10
N ASP A 63 4.66 5.28 -5.80
CA ASP A 63 5.70 5.45 -4.79
C ASP A 63 6.55 4.18 -4.64
N LEU A 64 5.95 2.98 -4.61
CA LEU A 64 6.70 1.72 -4.62
C LEU A 64 7.63 1.63 -5.82
N ARG A 65 7.16 1.96 -7.03
CA ARG A 65 7.98 1.94 -8.25
C ARG A 65 9.13 2.95 -8.22
N LYS A 66 8.95 4.07 -7.52
CA LYS A 66 9.91 5.17 -7.48
C LYS A 66 10.97 4.99 -6.38
N TYR A 67 10.56 4.51 -5.22
CA TYR A 67 11.38 4.54 -4.01
C TYR A 67 11.92 3.16 -3.58
N THR A 68 11.51 2.10 -4.27
CA THR A 68 11.92 0.73 -3.94
C THR A 68 12.42 -0.01 -5.16
N LYS A 69 13.12 -1.12 -4.95
CA LYS A 69 13.50 -2.07 -6.01
C LYS A 69 12.50 -3.22 -6.14
N ALA A 70 11.28 -3.07 -5.61
CA ALA A 70 10.25 -4.10 -5.67
C ALA A 70 9.99 -4.51 -7.15
N PRO A 71 10.09 -5.81 -7.49
CA PRO A 71 9.88 -6.25 -8.87
C PRO A 71 8.49 -5.89 -9.39
N ASN A 72 8.41 -5.46 -10.65
CA ASN A 72 7.14 -5.13 -11.30
C ASN A 72 6.11 -6.28 -11.24
N SER A 73 6.57 -7.54 -11.29
CA SER A 73 5.71 -8.72 -11.11
C SER A 73 5.07 -8.75 -9.73
N LYS A 74 5.82 -8.46 -8.66
CA LYS A 74 5.32 -8.40 -7.28
C LYS A 74 4.40 -7.21 -7.04
N ILE A 75 4.69 -6.07 -7.64
CA ILE A 75 3.77 -4.92 -7.63
C ILE A 75 2.44 -5.28 -8.32
N LYS A 76 2.46 -6.03 -9.43
CA LYS A 76 1.25 -6.50 -10.12
C LYS A 76 0.45 -7.48 -9.26
N GLU A 77 1.11 -8.42 -8.59
CA GLU A 77 0.48 -9.33 -7.63
C GLU A 77 -0.21 -8.54 -6.49
N LEU A 78 0.47 -7.54 -5.94
CA LEU A 78 -0.06 -6.68 -4.87
C LEU A 78 -1.30 -5.86 -5.30
N ILE A 79 -1.31 -5.34 -6.53
CA ILE A 79 -2.48 -4.66 -7.10
C ILE A 79 -3.67 -5.63 -7.21
N ASN A 80 -3.43 -6.84 -7.71
CA ASN A 80 -4.47 -7.84 -7.87
C ASN A 80 -5.01 -8.29 -6.51
N LEU A 81 -4.15 -8.44 -5.51
CA LEU A 81 -4.53 -8.78 -4.14
C LEU A 81 -5.43 -7.70 -3.52
N ASN A 82 -5.09 -6.42 -3.68
CA ASN A 82 -5.95 -5.29 -3.29
C ASN A 82 -7.33 -5.37 -3.92
N LYS A 83 -7.39 -5.53 -5.25
CA LYS A 83 -8.66 -5.63 -5.97
C LYS A 83 -9.48 -6.84 -5.57
N ARG A 84 -8.84 -7.95 -5.20
CA ARG A 84 -9.54 -9.15 -4.72
C ARG A 84 -10.11 -8.96 -3.32
N MET A 85 -9.35 -8.34 -2.41
CA MET A 85 -9.77 -8.15 -1.02
C MET A 85 -10.79 -7.03 -0.86
N TYR A 86 -10.72 -5.99 -1.70
CA TYR A 86 -11.63 -4.85 -1.68
C TYR A 86 -12.26 -4.63 -3.07
N PRO A 87 -13.14 -5.55 -3.52
CA PRO A 87 -13.59 -5.63 -4.92
C PRO A 87 -14.36 -4.42 -5.42
N HIS A 88 -14.99 -3.65 -4.53
CA HIS A 88 -15.78 -2.47 -4.89
C HIS A 88 -15.04 -1.14 -4.71
N SER A 89 -13.92 -1.14 -3.98
CA SER A 89 -13.26 0.11 -3.56
C SER A 89 -12.44 0.79 -4.66
N PHE A 90 -11.95 0.03 -5.65
CA PHE A 90 -11.03 0.55 -6.69
C PHE A 90 -11.66 0.67 -8.08
N LYS A 91 -12.99 0.52 -8.18
CA LYS A 91 -13.73 0.67 -9.44
C LYS A 91 -13.69 2.13 -9.92
N LYS A 92 -13.98 2.34 -11.21
CA LYS A 92 -14.19 3.70 -11.75
C LYS A 92 -15.59 4.17 -11.38
#